data_AF-A0A960CZU4-F1
#
_entry.id   AF-A0A960CZU4-F1
#
_cell.length_a   1.000
_cell.length_b   1.000
_cell.length_c   1.000
_cell.angle_alpha   90.00
_cell.angle_beta   90.00
_cell.angle_gamma   90.00
#
_symmetry.space_group_name_H-M   'P 1'
#
loop_
_entity.id
_entity.type
_entity.pdbx_description
1 polymer ?
#
loop_
_entity_poly.entity_id
_entity_poly.type
_entity_poly.pdbx_seq_one_letter_code
_entity_poly.pdbx_strand_id
1 'polypeptide(L)'
;MVFAGTGAYFAINLVVAFAAIAAAGSDSKGGNTVLGVAAAMLALIAFGGGAGLLASRSRYAKGLGLGLMIGWALTSLVTVGFCTGINPTMYASS
;
A
#
# COMPACT_ATOMS: atom_id res chain seq x y z
N MET A 1 -8.75 7.14 15.89
CA MET A 1 -7.36 7.24 15.38
C MET A 1 -6.98 6.05 14.52
N VAL A 2 -7.17 4.81 15.00
CA VAL A 2 -6.94 3.60 14.17
C VAL A 2 -7.77 3.62 12.89
N PHE A 3 -9.09 3.82 12.99
CA PHE A 3 -9.96 3.97 11.82
C PHE A 3 -9.54 5.10 10.88
N ALA A 4 -9.01 6.20 11.41
CA ALA A 4 -8.49 7.30 10.60
C ALA A 4 -7.21 6.89 9.85
N GLY A 5 -6.31 6.13 10.48
CA GLY A 5 -5.13 5.56 9.82
C GLY A 5 -5.49 4.53 8.76
N THR A 6 -6.51 3.70 9.01
CA THR A 6 -7.01 2.74 8.03
C THR A 6 -7.67 3.44 6.85
N GLY A 7 -8.50 4.46 7.09
CA GLY A 7 -9.07 5.30 6.04
C GLY A 7 -8.00 6.05 5.24
N ALA A 8 -6.97 6.58 5.90
CA ALA A 8 -5.84 7.21 5.24
C ALA A 8 -5.08 6.23 4.35
N TYR A 9 -4.84 5.00 4.81
CA TYR A 9 -4.22 3.98 3.97
C TYR A 9 -5.06 3.67 2.73
N PHE A 10 -6.38 3.54 2.84
CA PHE A 10 -7.23 3.32 1.67
C PHE A 10 -7.13 4.45 0.64
N ALA A 11 -7.12 5.70 1.09
CA ALA A 11 -6.95 6.85 0.20
C ALA A 11 -5.58 6.83 -0.51
N ILE A 12 -4.51 6.55 0.24
CA ILE A 12 -3.15 6.42 -0.32
C ILE A 12 -3.11 5.27 -1.33
N ASN A 13 -3.67 4.12 -0.97
CA ASN A 13 -3.69 2.94 -1.82
C ASN A 13 -4.45 3.19 -3.11
N LEU A 14 -5.59 3.88 -3.06
CA LEU A 14 -6.36 4.24 -4.23
C LEU A 14 -5.52 5.09 -5.20
N VAL A 15 -4.87 6.14 -4.69
CA VAL A 15 -4.06 7.05 -5.52
C VAL A 15 -2.85 6.34 -6.12
N VAL A 16 -2.10 5.60 -5.30
CA VAL A 16 -0.87 4.91 -5.76
C VAL A 16 -1.21 3.77 -6.71
N ALA A 17 -2.26 2.98 -6.44
CA ALA A 17 -2.66 1.89 -7.33
C ALA A 17 -3.14 2.43 -8.68
N PHE A 18 -3.95 3.50 -8.70
CA PHE A 18 -4.36 4.14 -9.96
C PHE A 18 -3.16 4.66 -10.75
N ALA A 19 -2.23 5.36 -10.09
CA ALA A 19 -1.03 5.87 -10.73
C ALA A 19 -0.15 4.74 -11.29
N ALA A 20 0.02 3.66 -10.53
CA ALA A 20 0.80 2.50 -10.95
C ALA A 20 0.19 1.79 -12.16
N ILE A 21 -1.13 1.59 -12.18
CA ILE A 21 -1.84 0.97 -13.30
C ILE A 21 -1.76 1.86 -14.54
N ALA A 22 -1.96 3.17 -14.39
CA ALA A 22 -1.85 4.12 -15.50
C ALA A 22 -0.44 4.13 -16.11
N ALA A 23 0.59 4.17 -15.26
CA ALA A 23 1.99 4.16 -15.72
C ALA A 23 2.40 2.81 -16.32
N ALA A 24 1.91 1.69 -15.77
CA ALA A 24 2.16 0.37 -16.35
C ALA A 24 1.47 0.19 -17.72
N GLY A 25 0.28 0.78 -17.90
CA GLY A 25 -0.44 0.76 -19.18
C GLY A 25 0.26 1.55 -20.30
N SER A 26 1.07 2.56 -19.94
CA SER A 26 1.84 3.35 -20.91
C SER A 26 3.17 2.72 -21.33
N ASP A 27 3.63 1.66 -20.67
CA ASP A 27 4.98 1.15 -20.82
C ASP A 27 4.99 -0.36 -21.16
N SER A 28 5.08 -0.68 -22.46
CA SER A 28 4.92 -2.06 -22.98
C SER A 28 6.04 -3.04 -22.58
N LYS A 29 7.12 -2.57 -21.92
CA LYS A 29 8.24 -3.42 -21.47
C LYS A 29 8.52 -3.34 -19.97
N GLY A 30 7.99 -2.32 -19.26
CA GLY A 30 8.32 -2.04 -17.86
C GLY A 30 7.19 -2.23 -16.85
N GLY A 31 5.97 -2.58 -17.29
CA GLY A 31 4.77 -2.60 -16.42
C GLY A 31 4.92 -3.40 -15.12
N ASN A 32 5.56 -4.58 -15.15
CA ASN A 32 5.83 -5.37 -13.94
C ASN A 32 6.74 -4.64 -12.95
N THR A 33 7.78 -3.96 -13.43
CA THR A 33 8.69 -3.21 -12.58
C THR A 33 7.98 -2.04 -11.91
N VAL A 34 7.10 -1.34 -12.65
CA VAL A 34 6.28 -0.25 -12.12
C VAL A 34 5.35 -0.74 -11.01
N LEU A 35 4.66 -1.87 -11.23
CA LEU A 35 3.81 -2.48 -10.19
C LEU A 35 4.61 -2.91 -8.97
N GLY A 36 5.79 -3.53 -9.16
CA GLY A 36 6.66 -3.96 -8.06
C GLY A 36 7.17 -2.80 -7.21
N VAL A 37 7.58 -1.70 -7.84
CA VAL A 37 8.01 -0.48 -7.13
C VAL A 37 6.85 0.15 -6.36
N ALA A 38 5.66 0.21 -6.97
CA ALA A 38 4.46 0.71 -6.29
C ALA A 38 4.08 -0.15 -5.08
N ALA A 39 4.19 -1.49 -5.21
CA ALA A 39 3.96 -2.42 -4.12
C ALA A 39 4.90 -2.19 -2.94
N ALA A 40 6.20 -2.05 -3.23
CA ALA A 40 7.22 -1.79 -2.22
C ALA A 40 7.00 -0.45 -1.52
N MET A 41 6.64 0.60 -2.26
CA MET A 41 6.28 1.91 -1.71
C MET A 41 5.07 1.83 -0.76
N LEU A 42 4.00 1.13 -1.16
CA LEU A 42 2.81 0.96 -0.33
C LEU A 42 3.12 0.20 0.96
N ALA A 43 3.94 -0.84 0.89
CA ALA A 43 4.41 -1.59 2.05
C ALA A 43 5.29 -0.70 2.97
N LEU A 44 6.18 0.13 2.41
CA LEU A 44 6.99 1.07 3.17
C LEU A 44 6.16 2.16 3.85
N ILE A 45 5.10 2.64 3.22
CA ILE A 45 4.20 3.62 3.84
C ILE A 45 3.45 2.96 5.01
N ALA A 46 2.95 1.74 4.82
CA ALA A 46 2.23 1.02 5.86
C ALA A 46 3.11 0.65 7.05
N PHE A 47 4.25 0.00 6.80
CA PHE A 47 5.14 -0.50 7.85
C PHE A 47 6.16 0.54 8.29
N GLY A 48 6.79 1.27 7.38
CA GLY A 48 7.73 2.34 7.73
C GLY A 48 7.03 3.54 8.35
N GLY A 49 5.99 4.06 7.70
CA GLY A 49 5.15 5.13 8.27
C GLY A 49 4.45 4.68 9.55
N GLY A 50 3.89 3.47 9.55
CA GLY A 50 3.26 2.88 10.73
C GLY A 50 4.20 2.69 11.92
N ALA A 51 5.39 2.12 11.70
CA ALA A 51 6.38 1.89 12.75
C ALA A 51 6.97 3.20 13.29
N GLY A 52 7.23 4.18 12.42
CA GLY A 52 7.67 5.51 12.83
C GLY A 52 6.64 6.20 13.74
N LEU A 53 5.36 6.09 13.38
CA LEU A 53 4.26 6.59 14.22
C LEU A 53 4.12 5.80 15.53
N LEU A 54 4.43 4.50 15.53
CA LEU A 54 4.39 3.64 16.72
C LEU A 54 5.49 3.98 17.73
N ALA A 55 6.65 4.42 17.24
CA ALA A 55 7.78 4.88 18.05
C ALA A 55 7.51 6.23 18.75
N SER A 56 6.49 6.96 18.34
CA SER A 56 6.10 8.23 18.97
C SER A 56 5.51 8.03 20.37
N ARG A 57 5.69 9.02 21.25
CA ARG A 57 5.16 9.02 22.62
C ARG A 57 3.66 9.30 22.69
N SER A 58 3.05 9.78 21.60
CA SER A 58 1.62 10.12 21.53
C SER A 58 0.74 8.89 21.29
N ARG A 59 -0.28 8.70 22.14
CA ARG A 59 -1.29 7.63 21.97
C ARG A 59 -2.05 7.75 20.64
N TYR A 60 -2.23 8.97 20.15
CA TYR A 60 -2.90 9.26 18.88
C TYR A 60 -2.05 8.80 17.69
N ALA A 61 -0.75 9.10 17.71
CA ALA A 61 0.20 8.68 16.69
C ALA A 61 0.29 7.15 16.60
N LYS A 62 0.38 6.46 17.75
CA LYS A 62 0.36 4.99 17.79
C LYS A 62 -0.90 4.40 17.16
N GLY A 63 -2.06 4.99 17.43
CA GLY A 63 -3.32 4.59 16.82
C GLY A 63 -3.32 4.77 15.31
N LEU A 64 -2.80 5.89 14.79
CA LEU A 64 -2.64 6.11 13.35
C LEU A 64 -1.70 5.08 12.72
N GLY A 65 -0.56 4.78 13.37
CA GLY A 65 0.40 3.81 12.86
C GLY A 65 -0.16 2.39 12.78
N LEU A 66 -0.87 1.94 13.82
CA LEU A 66 -1.62 0.67 13.77
C LEU A 66 -2.68 0.69 12.67
N GLY A 67 -3.39 1.81 12.50
CA GLY A 67 -4.38 1.98 11.45
C GLY A 67 -3.81 1.80 10.03
N LEU A 68 -2.62 2.33 9.77
CA LEU A 68 -1.92 2.17 8.49
C LEU A 68 -1.57 0.71 8.20
N MET A 69 -1.02 -0.01 9.19
CA MET A 69 -0.67 -1.43 9.04
C MET A 69 -1.92 -2.30 8.83
N ILE A 70 -2.98 -2.04 9.59
CA ILE A 70 -4.27 -2.74 9.46
C ILE A 70 -4.90 -2.45 8.09
N GLY A 71 -4.87 -1.19 7.63
CA GLY A 71 -5.39 -0.82 6.32
C GLY A 71 -4.68 -1.54 5.18
N TRP A 72 -3.35 -1.66 5.26
CA TRP A 72 -2.55 -2.42 4.29
C TRP A 72 -2.93 -3.91 4.27
N ALA A 73 -3.08 -4.52 5.44
CA ALA A 73 -3.48 -5.92 5.55
C ALA A 73 -4.89 -6.15 5.00
N LEU A 74 -5.87 -5.33 5.40
CA LEU A 74 -7.25 -5.43 4.94
C LEU A 74 -7.35 -5.25 3.43
N THR A 75 -6.68 -4.25 2.87
CA THR A 75 -6.69 -4.01 1.41
C THR A 75 -6.09 -5.20 0.68
N SER A 76 -4.93 -5.71 1.16
CA SER A 76 -4.29 -6.88 0.55
C SER A 76 -5.18 -8.12 0.60
N LEU A 77 -5.89 -8.36 1.70
CA LEU A 77 -6.82 -9.49 1.83
C LEU A 77 -8.03 -9.34 0.92
N VAL A 78 -8.68 -8.18 0.92
CA VAL A 78 -9.92 -7.93 0.16
C VAL A 78 -9.65 -7.95 -1.36
N THR A 79 -8.50 -7.45 -1.79
CA THR A 79 -8.17 -7.34 -3.22
C THR A 79 -7.27 -8.49 -3.69
N VAL A 80 -7.04 -9.50 -2.86
CA VAL A 80 -6.10 -10.61 -3.13
C VAL A 80 -4.72 -10.09 -3.56
N GLY A 81 -4.28 -8.98 -2.96
CA GLY A 81 -3.00 -8.34 -3.26
C GLY A 81 -2.92 -7.58 -4.59
N PHE A 82 -4.02 -7.47 -5.36
CA PHE A 82 -4.02 -6.80 -6.65
C PHE A 82 -3.80 -5.29 -6.49
N CYS A 83 -4.57 -4.64 -5.63
CA CYS A 83 -4.47 -3.19 -5.42
C CYS A 83 -3.24 -2.78 -4.60
N THR A 84 -2.55 -3.73 -3.98
CA THR A 84 -1.31 -3.49 -3.22
C THR A 84 -0.07 -3.95 -3.97
N GLY A 85 -0.21 -4.48 -5.20
CA GLY A 85 0.94 -4.88 -6.02
C GLY A 85 1.60 -6.20 -5.61
N ILE A 86 1.08 -6.91 -4.61
CA ILE A 86 1.72 -8.09 -3.99
C ILE A 86 1.25 -9.40 -4.64
N ASN A 87 0.21 -9.36 -5.48
CA ASN A 87 -0.33 -10.56 -6.11
C ASN A 87 0.66 -11.15 -7.13
N PRO A 88 1.14 -12.40 -6.95
CA PRO A 88 2.07 -13.05 -7.86
C PRO A 88 1.50 -13.26 -9.27
N THR A 89 0.18 -13.36 -9.43
CA THR A 89 -0.44 -13.54 -10.76
C THR A 89 -0.23 -12.34 -11.67
N MET A 90 0.05 -11.15 -11.10
CA MET A 90 0.39 -9.96 -11.89
C MET A 90 1.77 -10.05 -12.54
N TYR A 91 2.65 -10.91 -12.00
CA TYR A 91 4.01 -11.08 -12.48
C TYR A 91 4.20 -12.35 -13.32
N ALA A 92 3.27 -13.31 -13.22
CA ALA A 92 3.39 -14.63 -13.84
C ALA A 92 3.04 -14.68 -15.34
N SER A 93 2.50 -13.60 -15.92
CA SER A 93 2.11 -13.52 -17.33
C SER A 93 3.21 -13.02 -18.27
N SER A 94 4.48 -13.21 -17.90
CA SER A 94 5.65 -12.97 -18.75
C SER A 94 6.00 -14.17 -19.62
#